data_AF-A0A1Q3H4T1-F1
#
_entry.id   AF-A0A1Q3H4T1-F1
#
_cell.length_a   1.000
_cell.length_b   1.000
_cell.length_c   1.000
_cell.angle_alpha   90.00
_cell.angle_beta   90.00
_cell.angle_gamma   90.00
#
_symmetry.space_group_name_H-M   'P 1'
#
loop_
_entity.id
_entity.type
_entity.pdbx_description
1 polymer ?
#
loop_
_entity_poly.entity_id
_entity_poly.type
_entity_poly.pdbx_seq_one_letter_code
_entity_poly.pdbx_strand_id
1 'polypeptide(L)'
;MKTIKLALCSVLFFLSVPKIQAQQNTTGFESKIQGVYLDYKTKELVYLHSLNMMYYLPKAIYTNKYVKMMVLLNQDSLQRRINIQFYESDYKCVFKFAQDFRTFICTNPDGTQQLFTRTQSPVNTSFTQLVKQFPLGRARLFVPKSLEANRPIPIEMIMKFLINDDQNRFFSFLGKISQKEIRMGLYNANIQNFGFYFTFHYVSRLVLSDDFYTLLFYAEGVCCSGEVGAKYTYLANFTKQGQLIDFVPLGYSTHYMVKFENTAATAKLIGNQIKVNEVITYRVPDLTKQGIKSVQTTLHYKVLSDGHVQLLKKWSSDIQGVYMGANGDHQLEIVRDKFHGYQVEINYRGKSAVAKSCDIIEDHERMGRFIIKSPEGEQTWTLRFSANRDEVILTKANGTSQRFQRVKK
;
A
#
# COMPACT_ATOMS: atom_id res chain seq x y z
N MET A 1 42.99 -51.68 -28.14
CA MET A 1 42.40 -51.10 -26.90
C MET A 1 42.08 -49.59 -26.96
N LYS A 2 42.38 -48.84 -28.04
CA LYS A 2 42.12 -47.38 -28.12
C LYS A 2 40.82 -46.98 -28.83
N THR A 3 40.23 -47.84 -29.67
CA THR A 3 39.02 -47.56 -30.44
C THR A 3 37.70 -47.76 -29.67
N ILE A 4 37.68 -48.65 -28.67
CA ILE A 4 36.48 -48.92 -27.86
C ILE A 4 36.14 -47.75 -26.91
N LYS A 5 37.15 -46.97 -26.47
CA LYS A 5 36.94 -45.81 -25.58
C LYS A 5 36.28 -44.61 -26.27
N LEU A 6 36.50 -44.42 -27.58
CA LEU A 6 35.89 -43.30 -28.31
C LEU A 6 34.39 -43.51 -28.57
N ALA A 7 33.98 -44.75 -28.85
CA ALA A 7 32.56 -45.09 -29.03
C ALA A 7 31.76 -44.93 -27.72
N LEU A 8 32.35 -45.29 -26.57
CA LEU A 8 31.70 -45.16 -25.27
C LEU A 8 31.47 -43.70 -24.85
N CYS A 9 32.44 -42.81 -25.11
CA CYS A 9 32.27 -41.37 -24.84
C CYS A 9 31.21 -40.74 -25.75
N SER A 10 31.10 -41.17 -27.00
CA SER A 10 30.10 -40.66 -27.95
C SER A 10 28.69 -41.03 -27.51
N VAL A 11 28.46 -42.27 -27.05
CA VAL A 11 27.16 -42.72 -26.52
C VAL A 11 26.79 -42.00 -25.21
N LEU A 12 27.76 -41.69 -24.34
CA LEU A 12 27.53 -40.93 -23.10
C LEU A 12 27.16 -39.45 -23.37
N PHE A 13 27.68 -38.85 -24.45
CA PHE A 13 27.28 -37.51 -24.87
C PHE A 13 25.88 -37.47 -25.52
N PHE A 14 25.43 -38.54 -26.19
CA PHE A 14 24.06 -38.61 -26.71
C PHE A 14 23.02 -38.91 -25.61
N LEU A 15 23.41 -39.58 -24.52
CA LEU A 15 22.52 -39.86 -23.37
C LEU A 15 22.35 -38.66 -22.41
N SER A 16 23.17 -37.61 -22.52
CA SER A 16 23.06 -36.39 -21.70
C SER A 16 22.21 -35.28 -22.33
N VAL A 17 22.02 -35.29 -23.66
CA VAL A 17 21.10 -34.38 -24.37
C VAL A 17 19.63 -34.52 -23.94
N PRO A 18 19.05 -35.73 -23.76
CA PRO A 18 17.65 -35.85 -23.32
C PRO A 18 17.42 -35.34 -21.89
N LYS A 19 18.44 -35.35 -21.01
CA LYS A 19 18.33 -34.77 -19.67
C LYS A 19 18.27 -33.23 -19.70
N ILE A 20 19.00 -32.59 -20.62
CA ILE A 20 18.97 -31.13 -20.79
C ILE A 20 17.66 -30.67 -21.46
N GLN A 21 17.13 -31.44 -22.43
CA GLN A 21 15.81 -31.18 -23.02
C GLN A 21 14.65 -31.42 -22.03
N ALA A 22 14.75 -32.40 -21.13
CA ALA A 22 13.74 -32.62 -20.08
C ALA A 22 13.67 -31.46 -19.07
N GLN A 23 14.81 -30.82 -18.79
CA GLN A 23 14.90 -29.68 -17.88
C GLN A 23 14.49 -28.34 -18.55
N GLN A 24 14.62 -28.23 -19.87
CA GLN A 24 14.00 -27.13 -20.64
C GLN A 24 12.48 -27.29 -20.77
N ASN A 25 11.97 -28.52 -20.95
CA ASN A 25 10.52 -28.78 -21.06
C ASN A 25 9.74 -28.57 -19.76
N THR A 26 10.36 -28.73 -18.59
CA THR A 26 9.70 -28.47 -17.29
C THR A 26 9.39 -26.99 -17.09
N THR A 27 10.31 -26.09 -17.46
CA THR A 27 10.07 -24.63 -17.39
C THR A 27 8.96 -24.16 -18.33
N GLY A 28 8.85 -24.78 -19.51
CA GLY A 28 7.78 -24.51 -20.48
C GLY A 28 6.41 -25.02 -20.03
N PHE A 29 6.34 -26.18 -19.36
CA PHE A 29 5.08 -26.70 -18.82
C PHE A 29 4.60 -25.87 -17.64
N GLU A 30 5.48 -25.61 -16.66
CA GLU A 30 5.14 -24.83 -15.47
C GLU A 30 4.65 -23.42 -15.83
N SER A 31 5.37 -22.71 -16.69
CA SER A 31 4.97 -21.36 -17.15
C SER A 31 3.61 -21.38 -17.85
N LYS A 32 3.32 -22.42 -18.64
CA LYS A 32 2.04 -22.56 -19.36
C LYS A 32 0.87 -22.84 -18.45
N ILE A 33 1.02 -23.54 -17.33
CA ILE A 33 -0.09 -23.84 -16.41
C ILE A 33 -0.39 -22.72 -15.41
N GLN A 34 0.46 -21.70 -15.30
CA GLN A 34 0.23 -20.60 -14.37
C GLN A 34 -1.08 -19.86 -14.66
N GLY A 35 -1.86 -19.60 -13.62
CA GLY A 35 -3.10 -18.83 -13.73
C GLY A 35 -4.09 -19.13 -12.62
N VAL A 36 -5.27 -18.51 -12.78
CA VAL A 36 -6.43 -18.74 -11.93
C VAL A 36 -7.43 -19.57 -12.69
N TYR A 37 -7.94 -20.63 -12.08
CA TYR A 37 -8.91 -21.52 -12.70
C TYR A 37 -10.14 -21.64 -11.81
N LEU A 38 -11.31 -21.58 -12.44
CA LEU A 38 -12.61 -21.64 -11.79
C LEU A 38 -13.36 -22.88 -12.28
N ASP A 39 -13.89 -23.65 -11.35
CA ASP A 39 -14.98 -24.59 -11.65
C ASP A 39 -16.28 -23.78 -11.67
N TYR A 40 -16.91 -23.65 -12.84
CA TYR A 40 -18.14 -22.86 -12.98
C TYR A 40 -19.35 -23.52 -12.30
N LYS A 41 -19.31 -24.82 -12.02
CA LYS A 41 -20.40 -25.56 -11.35
C LYS A 41 -20.34 -25.33 -9.84
N THR A 42 -19.18 -25.55 -9.22
CA THR A 42 -19.02 -25.46 -7.75
C THR A 42 -18.59 -24.07 -7.27
N LYS A 43 -18.09 -23.24 -8.18
CA LYS A 43 -17.45 -21.93 -7.91
C LYS A 43 -16.14 -22.04 -7.13
N GLU A 44 -15.54 -23.22 -7.09
CA GLU A 44 -14.22 -23.45 -6.51
C GLU A 44 -13.13 -22.82 -7.36
N LEU A 45 -12.08 -22.33 -6.70
CA LEU A 45 -10.98 -21.63 -7.33
C LEU A 45 -9.68 -22.38 -7.08
N VAL A 46 -8.87 -22.52 -8.12
CA VAL A 46 -7.50 -23.00 -8.04
C VAL A 46 -6.57 -21.92 -8.57
N TYR A 47 -5.61 -21.51 -7.76
CA TYR A 47 -4.56 -20.57 -8.12
C TYR A 47 -3.24 -21.33 -8.27
N LEU A 48 -2.69 -21.33 -9.48
CA LEU A 48 -1.39 -21.94 -9.79
C LEU A 48 -0.40 -20.83 -10.13
N HIS A 49 0.50 -20.51 -9.21
CA HIS A 49 1.55 -19.53 -9.46
C HIS A 49 2.84 -20.18 -9.94
N SER A 50 3.24 -21.23 -9.24
CA SER A 50 4.36 -22.10 -9.55
C SER A 50 4.03 -23.48 -9.00
N LEU A 51 4.85 -24.47 -9.32
CA LEU A 51 4.68 -25.82 -8.78
C LEU A 51 4.87 -25.88 -7.25
N ASN A 52 5.52 -24.87 -6.66
CA ASN A 52 5.70 -24.72 -5.22
C ASN A 52 4.66 -23.80 -4.56
N MET A 53 3.74 -23.24 -5.35
CA MET A 53 2.81 -22.19 -4.92
C MET A 53 1.44 -22.40 -5.56
N MET A 54 0.68 -23.32 -4.96
CA MET A 54 -0.64 -23.72 -5.42
C MET A 54 -1.64 -23.55 -4.30
N TYR A 55 -2.78 -22.90 -4.58
CA TYR A 55 -3.80 -22.60 -3.60
C TYR A 55 -5.18 -22.99 -4.12
N TYR A 56 -6.02 -23.43 -3.21
CA TYR A 56 -7.41 -23.76 -3.46
C TYR A 56 -8.32 -22.91 -2.56
N LEU A 57 -9.42 -22.43 -3.13
CA LEU A 57 -10.47 -21.74 -2.39
C LEU A 57 -11.82 -22.44 -2.65
N PRO A 58 -12.57 -22.83 -1.60
CA PRO A 58 -13.84 -23.54 -1.78
C PRO A 58 -14.89 -22.77 -2.57
N LYS A 59 -14.86 -21.43 -2.52
CA LYS A 59 -15.71 -20.56 -3.34
C LYS A 59 -14.96 -19.27 -3.66
N ALA A 60 -15.08 -18.77 -4.89
CA ALA A 60 -14.47 -17.50 -5.31
C ALA A 60 -14.87 -16.27 -4.45
N ILE A 61 -15.99 -16.34 -3.73
CA ILE A 61 -16.48 -15.28 -2.83
C ILE A 61 -16.07 -15.46 -1.37
N TYR A 62 -15.29 -16.49 -1.04
CA TYR A 62 -14.79 -16.69 0.32
C TYR A 62 -13.57 -15.82 0.60
N THR A 63 -13.35 -15.54 1.88
CA THR A 63 -12.22 -14.74 2.35
C THR A 63 -10.96 -15.59 2.49
N ASN A 64 -9.80 -14.94 2.57
CA ASN A 64 -8.48 -15.56 2.66
C ASN A 64 -8.35 -16.65 3.76
N LYS A 65 -9.07 -16.53 4.88
CA LYS A 65 -9.09 -17.56 5.94
C LYS A 65 -9.52 -18.97 5.52
N TYR A 66 -10.17 -19.12 4.36
CA TYR A 66 -10.63 -20.43 3.83
C TYR A 66 -9.72 -21.01 2.76
N VAL A 67 -8.60 -20.35 2.47
CA VAL A 67 -7.63 -20.81 1.47
C VAL A 67 -6.91 -22.04 2.00
N LYS A 68 -6.73 -23.04 1.13
CA LYS A 68 -5.93 -24.22 1.41
C LYS A 68 -4.72 -24.25 0.49
N MET A 69 -3.55 -24.57 1.03
CA MET A 69 -2.34 -24.79 0.24
C MET A 69 -2.36 -26.20 -0.36
N MET A 70 -1.83 -26.33 -1.56
CA MET A 70 -1.61 -27.61 -2.24
C MET A 70 -0.10 -27.81 -2.48
N VAL A 71 0.38 -29.02 -2.22
CA VAL A 71 1.77 -29.44 -2.39
C VAL A 71 1.86 -30.36 -3.61
N LEU A 72 2.88 -30.16 -4.44
CA LEU A 72 3.17 -31.05 -5.56
C LEU A 72 3.76 -32.37 -5.05
N LEU A 73 3.21 -33.49 -5.48
CA LEU A 73 3.78 -34.82 -5.23
C LEU A 73 4.70 -35.25 -6.37
N ASN A 74 4.22 -35.16 -7.60
CA ASN A 74 5.00 -35.41 -8.81
C ASN A 74 4.31 -34.77 -10.03
N GLN A 75 5.00 -34.78 -11.17
CA GLN A 75 4.49 -34.27 -12.43
C GLN A 75 4.93 -35.13 -13.61
N ASP A 76 4.11 -35.12 -14.66
CA ASP A 76 4.41 -35.66 -15.99
C ASP A 76 4.05 -34.59 -17.03
N SER A 77 5.08 -33.87 -17.49
CA SER A 77 4.90 -32.76 -18.44
C SER A 77 4.48 -33.25 -19.83
N LEU A 78 4.85 -34.46 -20.24
CA LEU A 78 4.47 -35.05 -21.53
C LEU A 78 2.97 -35.36 -21.54
N GLN A 79 2.46 -35.90 -20.43
CA GLN A 79 1.04 -36.16 -20.25
C GLN A 79 0.26 -34.94 -19.74
N ARG A 80 0.93 -33.81 -19.48
CA ARG A 80 0.37 -32.57 -18.91
C ARG A 80 -0.39 -32.84 -17.60
N ARG A 81 0.24 -33.59 -16.70
CA ARG A 81 -0.34 -34.03 -15.44
C ARG A 81 0.48 -33.55 -14.25
N ILE A 82 -0.21 -33.13 -13.20
CA ILE A 82 0.39 -32.95 -11.87
C ILE A 82 -0.44 -33.70 -10.84
N ASN A 83 0.25 -34.35 -9.91
CA ASN A 83 -0.37 -34.98 -8.75
C ASN A 83 -0.12 -34.08 -7.54
N ILE A 84 -1.19 -33.70 -6.86
CA ILE A 84 -1.10 -32.77 -5.72
C ILE A 84 -1.74 -33.37 -4.48
N GLN A 85 -1.34 -32.85 -3.33
CA GLN A 85 -1.92 -33.15 -2.03
C GLN A 85 -2.25 -31.84 -1.31
N PHE A 86 -3.37 -31.79 -0.59
CA PHE A 86 -3.68 -30.64 0.25
C PHE A 86 -2.74 -30.66 1.47
N TYR A 87 -2.15 -29.51 1.80
CA TYR A 87 -1.26 -29.39 2.95
C TYR A 87 -1.96 -29.86 4.22
N GLU A 88 -1.26 -30.65 5.05
CA GLU A 88 -1.81 -31.25 6.28
C GLU A 88 -3.08 -32.11 6.08
N SER A 89 -3.27 -32.69 4.89
CA SER A 89 -4.41 -33.55 4.58
C SER A 89 -4.00 -34.74 3.71
N ASP A 90 -4.61 -35.90 3.90
CA ASP A 90 -4.41 -37.07 3.03
C ASP A 90 -5.14 -36.96 1.68
N TYR A 91 -5.87 -35.86 1.45
CA TYR A 91 -6.59 -35.63 0.20
C TYR A 91 -5.62 -35.38 -0.95
N LYS A 92 -5.64 -36.29 -1.94
CA LYS A 92 -4.79 -36.26 -3.14
C LYS A 92 -5.65 -36.18 -4.40
N CYS A 93 -5.28 -35.35 -5.35
CA CYS A 93 -5.99 -35.30 -6.63
C CYS A 93 -5.03 -35.10 -7.79
N VAL A 94 -5.50 -35.48 -8.98
CA VAL A 94 -4.73 -35.40 -10.23
C VAL A 94 -5.28 -34.27 -11.08
N PHE A 95 -4.44 -33.31 -11.45
CA PHE A 95 -4.82 -32.31 -12.46
C PHE A 95 -4.26 -32.73 -13.81
N LYS A 96 -5.14 -32.93 -14.79
CA LYS A 96 -4.78 -33.21 -16.19
C LYS A 96 -5.17 -32.03 -17.06
N PHE A 97 -4.18 -31.32 -17.60
CA PHE A 97 -4.41 -30.14 -18.43
C PHE A 97 -4.74 -30.49 -19.88
N ALA A 98 -5.64 -29.70 -20.46
CA ALA A 98 -5.87 -29.69 -21.90
C ALA A 98 -4.63 -29.21 -22.66
N GLN A 99 -4.56 -29.49 -23.96
CA GLN A 99 -3.40 -29.15 -24.80
C GLN A 99 -3.15 -27.64 -24.90
N ASP A 100 -4.20 -26.83 -24.77
CA ASP A 100 -4.14 -25.37 -24.81
C ASP A 100 -3.87 -24.74 -23.43
N PHE A 101 -3.81 -25.55 -22.37
CA PHE A 101 -3.65 -25.14 -20.97
C PHE A 101 -4.73 -24.15 -20.48
N ARG A 102 -5.87 -24.07 -21.17
CA ARG A 102 -7.00 -23.23 -20.76
C ARG A 102 -7.88 -23.92 -19.74
N THR A 103 -7.87 -25.25 -19.71
CA THR A 103 -8.65 -26.04 -18.77
C THR A 103 -7.83 -27.18 -18.19
N PHE A 104 -8.28 -27.69 -17.05
CA PHE A 104 -7.82 -28.98 -16.53
C PHE A 104 -8.97 -29.74 -15.88
N ILE A 105 -8.86 -31.06 -15.88
CA ILE A 105 -9.74 -31.94 -15.12
C ILE A 105 -9.03 -32.30 -13.81
N CYS A 106 -9.69 -32.06 -12.69
CA CYS A 106 -9.32 -32.59 -11.40
C CYS A 106 -10.00 -33.95 -11.21
N THR A 107 -9.23 -35.01 -11.01
CA THR A 107 -9.75 -36.31 -10.58
C THR A 107 -9.55 -36.45 -9.08
N ASN A 108 -10.65 -36.54 -8.34
CA ASN A 108 -10.70 -36.67 -6.89
C ASN A 108 -10.40 -38.12 -6.45
N PRO A 109 -10.07 -38.35 -5.15
CA PRO A 109 -9.82 -39.70 -4.63
C PRO A 109 -10.97 -40.69 -4.86
N ASP A 110 -12.20 -40.21 -4.86
CA ASP A 110 -13.42 -40.99 -5.10
C ASP A 110 -13.71 -41.27 -6.59
N GLY A 111 -12.82 -40.81 -7.48
CA GLY A 111 -12.95 -40.95 -8.93
C GLY A 111 -13.84 -39.88 -9.59
N THR A 112 -14.48 -39.00 -8.81
CA THR A 112 -15.26 -37.89 -9.37
C THR A 112 -14.35 -36.90 -10.10
N GLN A 113 -14.91 -36.22 -11.10
CA GLN A 113 -14.18 -35.30 -11.93
C GLN A 113 -14.78 -33.89 -11.90
N GLN A 114 -13.89 -32.90 -11.87
CA GLN A 114 -14.25 -31.49 -11.90
C GLN A 114 -13.49 -30.79 -13.02
N LEU A 115 -14.18 -29.92 -13.76
CA LEU A 115 -13.59 -29.17 -14.86
C LEU A 115 -13.30 -27.74 -14.40
N PHE A 116 -12.01 -27.40 -14.38
CA PHE A 116 -11.53 -26.08 -14.05
C PHE A 116 -11.15 -25.34 -15.33
N THR A 117 -11.61 -24.10 -15.47
CA THR A 117 -11.36 -23.25 -16.65
C THR A 117 -10.63 -21.98 -16.23
N ARG A 118 -9.59 -21.61 -16.99
CA ARG A 118 -8.79 -20.43 -16.73
C ARG A 118 -9.65 -19.16 -16.83
N THR A 119 -9.54 -18.28 -15.85
CA THR A 119 -10.28 -17.01 -15.79
C THR A 119 -9.39 -15.86 -15.33
N GLN A 120 -9.70 -14.65 -15.80
CA GLN A 120 -9.07 -13.41 -15.33
C GLN A 120 -9.81 -12.81 -14.13
N SER A 121 -11.13 -13.02 -14.07
CA SER A 121 -12.02 -12.53 -13.01
C SER A 121 -12.95 -13.66 -12.57
N PRO A 122 -12.66 -14.34 -11.45
CA PRO A 122 -13.48 -15.46 -10.99
C PRO A 122 -14.79 -15.02 -10.33
N VAL A 123 -14.98 -13.71 -10.14
CA VAL A 123 -16.16 -13.13 -9.51
C VAL A 123 -17.03 -12.42 -10.54
N ASN A 124 -18.20 -13.00 -10.83
CA ASN A 124 -19.23 -12.38 -11.66
C ASN A 124 -20.21 -11.52 -10.83
N THR A 125 -19.68 -10.74 -9.89
CA THR A 125 -20.45 -9.75 -9.12
C THR A 125 -20.30 -8.39 -9.78
N SER A 126 -21.38 -7.62 -9.86
CA SER A 126 -21.36 -6.22 -10.33
C SER A 126 -20.87 -5.27 -9.25
N PHE A 127 -20.39 -4.08 -9.63
CA PHE A 127 -19.97 -3.08 -8.64
C PHE A 127 -21.14 -2.67 -7.73
N THR A 128 -22.34 -2.49 -8.28
CA THR A 128 -23.53 -2.16 -7.49
C THR A 128 -23.82 -3.22 -6.42
N GLN A 129 -23.62 -4.51 -6.72
CA GLN A 129 -23.77 -5.58 -5.73
C GLN A 129 -22.69 -5.53 -4.64
N LEU A 130 -21.43 -5.22 -4.99
CA LEU A 130 -20.36 -4.98 -4.00
C LEU A 130 -20.77 -3.83 -3.06
N VAL A 131 -21.14 -2.69 -3.64
CA VAL A 131 -21.51 -1.48 -2.91
C VAL A 131 -22.66 -1.74 -1.92
N LYS A 132 -23.63 -2.58 -2.28
CA LYS A 132 -24.75 -2.97 -1.40
C LYS A 132 -24.32 -3.76 -0.15
N GLN A 133 -23.12 -4.33 -0.11
CA GLN A 133 -22.60 -5.01 1.08
C GLN A 133 -22.08 -4.04 2.14
N PHE A 134 -21.79 -2.79 1.76
CA PHE A 134 -21.39 -1.75 2.69
C PHE A 134 -22.62 -1.15 3.39
N PRO A 135 -22.63 -1.06 4.73
CA PRO A 135 -23.74 -0.43 5.44
C PRO A 135 -23.80 1.06 5.12
N LEU A 136 -25.01 1.58 4.90
CA LEU A 136 -25.23 2.98 4.60
C LEU A 136 -24.94 3.86 5.82
N GLY A 137 -24.01 4.80 5.67
CA GLY A 137 -23.59 5.72 6.72
C GLY A 137 -23.86 7.18 6.35
N ARG A 138 -23.76 8.04 7.35
CA ARG A 138 -23.84 9.50 7.18
C ARG A 138 -22.46 10.08 6.95
N ALA A 139 -22.36 11.13 6.16
CA ALA A 139 -21.14 11.91 5.94
C ALA A 139 -20.74 12.79 7.15
N ARG A 140 -20.93 12.29 8.37
CA ARG A 140 -20.52 12.94 9.61
C ARG A 140 -20.00 11.86 10.54
N LEU A 141 -18.70 11.63 10.52
CA LEU A 141 -18.08 10.54 11.27
C LEU A 141 -16.66 10.87 11.72
N PHE A 142 -16.27 10.25 12.83
CA PHE A 142 -14.90 10.23 13.32
C PHE A 142 -14.27 8.89 12.90
N VAL A 143 -13.07 8.95 12.33
CA VAL A 143 -12.28 7.77 11.96
C VAL A 143 -11.13 7.64 12.96
N PRO A 144 -11.10 6.58 13.78
CA PRO A 144 -10.00 6.32 14.68
C PRO A 144 -8.74 5.88 13.93
N LYS A 145 -7.61 5.86 14.63
CA LYS A 145 -6.31 5.38 14.10
C LYS A 145 -6.33 3.91 13.67
N SER A 146 -7.17 3.12 14.30
CA SER A 146 -7.41 1.71 14.00
C SER A 146 -8.89 1.45 14.15
N LEU A 147 -9.47 0.76 13.17
CA LEU A 147 -10.88 0.41 13.16
C LEU A 147 -11.00 -1.10 13.38
N GLU A 148 -11.76 -1.51 14.38
CA GLU A 148 -12.13 -2.92 14.56
C GLU A 148 -13.25 -3.27 13.56
N ALA A 149 -12.87 -3.85 12.42
CA ALA A 149 -13.83 -4.22 11.39
C ALA A 149 -13.89 -5.75 11.26
N ASN A 150 -15.08 -6.33 11.47
CA ASN A 150 -15.22 -7.79 11.52
C ASN A 150 -15.70 -8.44 10.22
N ARG A 151 -16.06 -7.64 9.19
CA ARG A 151 -16.58 -8.16 7.91
C ARG A 151 -15.53 -8.07 6.82
N PRO A 152 -14.72 -9.13 6.60
CA PRO A 152 -13.70 -9.12 5.56
C PRO A 152 -14.33 -9.12 4.16
N ILE A 153 -13.64 -8.47 3.22
CA ILE A 153 -13.98 -8.42 1.80
C ILE A 153 -13.27 -9.59 1.11
N PRO A 154 -13.98 -10.38 0.28
CA PRO A 154 -13.34 -11.42 -0.51
C PRO A 154 -12.26 -10.83 -1.42
N ILE A 155 -11.10 -11.46 -1.43
CA ILE A 155 -9.92 -11.03 -2.18
C ILE A 155 -10.20 -10.83 -3.67
N GLU A 156 -10.97 -11.71 -4.29
CA GLU A 156 -11.31 -11.56 -5.71
C GLU A 156 -12.17 -10.31 -5.99
N MET A 157 -12.97 -9.84 -5.02
CA MET A 157 -13.67 -8.55 -5.12
C MET A 157 -12.72 -7.37 -4.94
N ILE A 158 -11.77 -7.48 -4.01
CA ILE A 158 -10.73 -6.47 -3.79
C ILE A 158 -9.90 -6.26 -5.05
N MET A 159 -9.41 -7.35 -5.65
CA MET A 159 -8.62 -7.29 -6.87
C MET A 159 -9.41 -6.74 -8.04
N LYS A 160 -10.71 -7.02 -8.12
CA LYS A 160 -11.58 -6.57 -9.21
C LYS A 160 -12.01 -5.10 -9.09
N PHE A 161 -12.22 -4.60 -7.87
CA PHE A 161 -12.89 -3.30 -7.68
C PHE A 161 -12.07 -2.26 -6.93
N LEU A 162 -11.17 -2.66 -6.03
CA LEU A 162 -10.39 -1.69 -5.24
C LEU A 162 -8.97 -1.49 -5.79
N ILE A 163 -8.34 -2.56 -6.27
CA ILE A 163 -6.93 -2.57 -6.68
C ILE A 163 -6.76 -2.57 -8.21
N ASN A 164 -7.85 -2.77 -8.98
CA ASN A 164 -7.79 -3.12 -10.40
C ASN A 164 -7.07 -2.08 -11.28
N ASP A 165 -7.31 -0.79 -11.04
CA ASP A 165 -6.89 0.28 -11.97
C ASP A 165 -5.60 0.99 -11.53
N ASP A 166 -5.21 0.92 -10.25
CA ASP A 166 -4.11 1.74 -9.72
C ASP A 166 -3.35 1.09 -8.56
N GLN A 167 -2.78 -0.09 -8.83
CA GLN A 167 -1.98 -0.88 -7.87
C GLN A 167 -0.86 -0.06 -7.23
N ASN A 168 -0.25 0.83 -8.01
CA ASN A 168 0.89 1.65 -7.59
C ASN A 168 0.48 2.80 -6.66
N ARG A 169 -0.69 3.42 -6.82
CA ARG A 169 -1.16 4.42 -5.85
C ARG A 169 -1.67 3.76 -4.58
N PHE A 170 -2.44 2.67 -4.70
CA PHE A 170 -3.06 2.01 -3.56
C PHE A 170 -2.02 1.39 -2.62
N PHE A 171 -0.92 0.90 -3.18
CA PHE A 171 0.23 0.40 -2.45
C PHE A 171 1.49 1.20 -2.77
N SER A 172 1.43 2.52 -2.66
CA SER A 172 2.58 3.40 -2.94
C SER A 172 3.84 3.03 -2.13
N PHE A 173 3.68 2.40 -0.96
CA PHE A 173 4.79 1.88 -0.15
C PHE A 173 5.34 0.52 -0.61
N LEU A 174 4.64 -0.20 -1.49
CA LEU A 174 5.05 -1.54 -1.93
C LEU A 174 5.82 -1.57 -3.24
N GLY A 175 5.82 -0.51 -4.04
CA GLY A 175 6.66 -0.36 -5.24
C GLY A 175 6.68 -1.56 -6.22
N LYS A 176 6.08 -1.43 -7.41
CA LYS A 176 6.22 -2.40 -8.52
C LYS A 176 5.91 -3.88 -8.18
N ILE A 177 4.98 -4.17 -7.29
CA ILE A 177 4.48 -5.54 -7.09
C ILE A 177 3.46 -5.87 -8.20
N SER A 178 3.57 -7.04 -8.82
CA SER A 178 2.60 -7.50 -9.81
C SER A 178 1.28 -7.97 -9.16
N GLN A 179 0.17 -7.87 -9.88
CA GLN A 179 -1.14 -8.35 -9.44
C GLN A 179 -1.13 -9.81 -8.93
N LYS A 180 -0.29 -10.66 -9.53
CA LYS A 180 -0.12 -12.07 -9.13
C LYS A 180 0.52 -12.20 -7.76
N GLU A 181 1.56 -11.41 -7.50
CA GLU A 181 2.24 -11.37 -6.19
C GLU A 181 1.34 -10.75 -5.12
N ILE A 182 0.51 -9.76 -5.47
CA ILE A 182 -0.52 -9.21 -4.57
C ILE A 182 -1.53 -10.31 -4.18
N ARG A 183 -2.10 -11.04 -5.15
CA ARG A 183 -3.02 -12.16 -4.86
C ARG A 183 -2.35 -13.19 -3.95
N MET A 184 -1.11 -13.55 -4.23
CA MET A 184 -0.32 -14.48 -3.42
C MET A 184 -0.13 -14.01 -1.99
N GLY A 185 0.32 -12.77 -1.77
CA GLY A 185 0.47 -12.20 -0.43
C GLY A 185 -0.85 -12.17 0.34
N LEU A 186 -1.98 -11.94 -0.35
CA LEU A 186 -3.30 -11.91 0.27
C LEU A 186 -3.85 -13.31 0.61
N TYR A 187 -3.41 -14.34 -0.10
CA TYR A 187 -3.75 -15.74 0.15
C TYR A 187 -2.85 -16.42 1.20
N ASN A 188 -1.76 -15.77 1.59
CA ASN A 188 -0.71 -16.41 2.35
C ASN A 188 -0.39 -15.65 3.63
N ALA A 189 -0.87 -16.17 4.77
CA ALA A 189 -0.52 -15.64 6.07
C ALA A 189 0.85 -16.14 6.59
N ASN A 190 1.44 -17.20 6.00
CA ASN A 190 2.45 -18.02 6.69
C ASN A 190 3.69 -18.47 5.87
N ILE A 191 3.93 -18.03 4.64
CA ILE A 191 5.19 -18.37 3.93
C ILE A 191 6.17 -17.20 3.97
N GLN A 192 7.37 -17.52 4.44
CA GLN A 192 8.56 -16.67 4.59
C GLN A 192 9.04 -15.92 3.32
N ASN A 193 8.35 -16.08 2.17
CA ASN A 193 8.84 -15.64 0.86
C ASN A 193 8.01 -14.53 0.17
N PHE A 194 6.87 -14.08 0.74
CA PHE A 194 6.11 -12.96 0.17
C PHE A 194 6.05 -11.79 1.14
N GLY A 195 6.42 -10.60 0.65
CA GLY A 195 6.78 -9.46 1.49
C GLY A 195 5.65 -8.86 2.34
N PHE A 196 4.37 -9.02 1.99
CA PHE A 196 3.27 -8.37 2.72
C PHE A 196 1.94 -9.12 2.51
N TYR A 197 1.16 -9.29 3.57
CA TYR A 197 -0.23 -9.73 3.48
C TYR A 197 -1.17 -8.60 3.90
N PHE A 198 -2.32 -8.46 3.23
CA PHE A 198 -3.39 -7.54 3.63
C PHE A 198 -4.72 -8.26 3.84
N THR A 199 -5.53 -7.70 4.73
CA THR A 199 -6.94 -8.04 4.86
C THR A 199 -7.75 -6.77 4.74
N PHE A 200 -8.82 -6.84 3.96
CA PHE A 200 -9.71 -5.72 3.69
C PHE A 200 -11.06 -5.98 4.33
N HIS A 201 -11.72 -4.94 4.81
CA HIS A 201 -12.98 -5.04 5.52
C HIS A 201 -13.98 -3.98 5.08
N TYR A 202 -15.25 -4.40 5.00
CA TYR A 202 -16.38 -3.51 4.76
C TYR A 202 -16.55 -2.57 5.96
N VAL A 203 -16.54 -1.26 5.74
CA VAL A 203 -16.81 -0.26 6.81
C VAL A 203 -18.13 0.42 6.59
N SER A 204 -18.27 1.26 5.56
CA SER A 204 -19.52 1.96 5.28
C SER A 204 -19.56 2.54 3.87
N ARG A 205 -20.76 2.75 3.33
CA ARG A 205 -21.00 3.57 2.14
C ARG A 205 -21.56 4.91 2.57
N LEU A 206 -20.94 5.99 2.15
CA LEU A 206 -21.36 7.34 2.50
C LEU A 206 -22.13 7.99 1.34
N VAL A 207 -23.18 8.73 1.69
CA VAL A 207 -23.94 9.54 0.73
C VAL A 207 -23.32 10.95 0.71
N LEU A 208 -22.31 11.14 -0.15
CA LEU A 208 -21.68 12.45 -0.38
C LEU A 208 -22.24 13.17 -1.61
N SER A 209 -22.54 12.41 -2.66
CA SER A 209 -23.09 12.89 -3.92
C SER A 209 -23.91 11.77 -4.56
N ASP A 210 -24.87 12.15 -5.40
CA ASP A 210 -25.63 11.21 -6.22
C ASP A 210 -24.86 10.75 -7.47
N ASP A 211 -23.78 11.44 -7.85
CA ASP A 211 -23.03 11.16 -9.09
C ASP A 211 -22.01 10.02 -8.94
N PHE A 212 -21.53 9.76 -7.73
CA PHE A 212 -20.54 8.72 -7.45
C PHE A 212 -20.91 7.88 -6.23
N TYR A 213 -20.15 6.83 -5.94
CA TYR A 213 -20.23 6.07 -4.71
C TYR A 213 -19.01 6.37 -3.84
N THR A 214 -19.23 6.70 -2.57
CA THR A 214 -18.15 6.83 -1.59
C THR A 214 -18.15 5.62 -0.68
N LEU A 215 -17.03 4.91 -0.64
CA LEU A 215 -16.82 3.76 0.21
C LEU A 215 -15.74 4.06 1.25
N LEU A 216 -16.06 3.77 2.50
CA LEU A 216 -15.09 3.53 3.54
C LEU A 216 -14.79 2.03 3.58
N PHE A 217 -13.51 1.68 3.49
CA PHE A 217 -13.03 0.34 3.77
C PHE A 217 -11.78 0.40 4.64
N TYR A 218 -11.59 -0.63 5.45
CA TYR A 218 -10.43 -0.78 6.32
C TYR A 218 -9.49 -1.83 5.73
N ALA A 219 -8.20 -1.56 5.75
CA ALA A 219 -7.16 -2.45 5.28
C ALA A 219 -6.08 -2.56 6.37
N GLU A 220 -5.74 -3.79 6.72
CA GLU A 220 -4.62 -4.10 7.61
C GLU A 220 -3.62 -4.94 6.84
N GLY A 221 -2.34 -4.60 6.91
CA GLY A 221 -1.30 -5.46 6.39
C GLY A 221 -0.02 -5.42 7.20
N VAL A 222 0.71 -6.52 7.13
CA VAL A 222 1.91 -6.77 7.92
C VAL A 222 2.93 -7.46 7.01
N CYS A 223 4.20 -7.09 7.16
CA CYS A 223 5.33 -7.77 6.54
C CYS A 223 5.60 -9.08 7.28
N CYS A 224 5.97 -10.15 6.57
CA CYS A 224 6.21 -11.46 7.16
C CYS A 224 7.31 -11.46 8.26
N SER A 225 8.23 -10.49 8.24
CA SER A 225 9.26 -10.29 9.27
C SER A 225 8.77 -9.50 10.50
N GLY A 226 7.56 -8.94 10.48
CA GLY A 226 7.02 -8.05 11.52
C GLY A 226 7.67 -6.66 11.56
N GLU A 227 8.64 -6.38 10.68
CA GLU A 227 9.39 -5.12 10.66
C GLU A 227 8.56 -3.92 10.20
N VAL A 228 7.49 -4.20 9.46
CA VAL A 228 6.56 -3.21 8.93
C VAL A 228 5.15 -3.73 9.11
N GLY A 229 4.27 -2.88 9.62
CA GLY A 229 2.85 -3.14 9.60
C GLY A 229 2.07 -1.86 9.56
N ALA A 230 0.91 -1.95 8.93
CA ALA A 230 0.11 -0.81 8.56
C ALA A 230 -1.38 -1.13 8.64
N LYS A 231 -2.12 -0.23 9.25
CA LYS A 231 -3.59 -0.24 9.30
C LYS A 231 -4.07 1.06 8.70
N TYR A 232 -5.02 1.00 7.78
CA TYR A 232 -5.55 2.16 7.08
C TYR A 232 -7.06 2.04 6.95
N THR A 233 -7.78 3.12 7.21
CA THR A 233 -9.15 3.32 6.77
C THR A 233 -9.12 4.32 5.63
N TYR A 234 -9.53 3.88 4.45
CA TYR A 234 -9.57 4.69 3.25
C TYR A 234 -10.98 5.19 2.99
N LEU A 235 -11.08 6.44 2.54
CA LEU A 235 -12.23 6.96 1.84
C LEU A 235 -11.92 6.92 0.35
N ALA A 236 -12.70 6.19 -0.42
CA ALA A 236 -12.52 6.08 -1.87
C ALA A 236 -13.82 6.38 -2.61
N ASN A 237 -13.71 7.16 -3.66
CA ASN A 237 -14.81 7.54 -4.53
C ASN A 237 -14.73 6.76 -5.83
N PHE A 238 -15.87 6.26 -6.30
CA PHE A 238 -15.99 5.44 -7.50
C PHE A 238 -17.11 5.95 -8.39
N THR A 239 -16.93 5.84 -9.70
CA THR A 239 -18.04 6.03 -10.64
C THR A 239 -19.15 5.01 -10.36
N LYS A 240 -20.36 5.24 -10.86
CA LYS A 240 -21.46 4.27 -10.70
C LYS A 240 -21.17 2.91 -11.35
N GLN A 241 -20.26 2.89 -12.31
CA GLN A 241 -19.77 1.70 -13.02
C GLN A 241 -18.66 0.97 -12.24
N GLY A 242 -18.08 1.59 -11.21
CA GLY A 242 -17.08 0.97 -10.34
C GLY A 242 -15.63 1.28 -10.66
N GLN A 243 -15.36 2.31 -11.45
CA GLN A 243 -14.01 2.82 -11.67
C GLN A 243 -13.61 3.71 -10.51
N LEU A 244 -12.39 3.54 -9.99
CA LEU A 244 -11.85 4.38 -8.93
C LEU A 244 -11.63 5.80 -9.47
N ILE A 245 -12.19 6.81 -8.80
CA ILE A 245 -11.98 8.23 -9.11
C ILE A 245 -10.77 8.73 -8.31
N ASP A 246 -10.87 8.65 -6.99
CA ASP A 246 -9.81 9.09 -6.08
C ASP A 246 -10.00 8.48 -4.68
N PHE A 247 -8.96 8.53 -3.85
CA PHE A 247 -9.01 8.05 -2.48
C PHE A 247 -8.06 8.80 -1.55
N VAL A 248 -8.38 8.77 -0.25
CA VAL A 248 -7.53 9.36 0.79
C VAL A 248 -7.54 8.49 2.05
N PRO A 249 -6.39 8.25 2.70
CA PRO A 249 -6.36 7.61 4.01
C PRO A 249 -6.89 8.59 5.08
N LEU A 250 -7.87 8.16 5.85
CA LEU A 250 -8.50 8.96 6.90
C LEU A 250 -7.94 8.66 8.29
N GLY A 251 -7.89 7.39 8.66
CA GLY A 251 -7.33 6.94 9.93
C GLY A 251 -6.34 5.84 9.67
N TYR A 252 -5.16 5.94 10.26
CA TYR A 252 -4.12 4.94 10.03
C TYR A 252 -3.15 4.83 11.18
N SER A 253 -2.46 3.69 11.23
CA SER A 253 -1.30 3.48 12.08
C SER A 253 -0.28 2.65 11.31
N THR A 254 0.95 3.14 11.23
CA THR A 254 2.07 2.42 10.62
C THR A 254 3.21 2.32 11.62
N HIS A 255 3.92 1.21 11.59
CA HIS A 255 5.21 1.06 12.25
C HIS A 255 6.25 0.60 11.23
N TYR A 256 7.42 1.23 11.29
CA TYR A 256 8.58 0.91 10.47
C TYR A 256 9.78 0.72 11.39
N MET A 257 10.09 -0.52 11.74
CA MET A 257 11.22 -0.82 12.64
C MET A 257 12.54 -0.31 12.06
N VAL A 258 12.77 -0.52 10.76
CA VAL A 258 14.01 -0.10 10.07
C VAL A 258 14.21 1.41 10.08
N LYS A 259 13.11 2.19 10.05
CA LYS A 259 13.16 3.67 10.08
C LYS A 259 12.98 4.24 11.49
N PHE A 260 12.82 3.38 12.50
CA PHE A 260 12.51 3.79 13.87
C PHE A 260 11.32 4.78 13.92
N GLU A 261 10.35 4.59 13.04
CA GLU A 261 9.26 5.53 12.77
C GLU A 261 7.90 4.87 13.05
N ASN A 262 7.08 5.55 13.84
CA ASN A 262 5.69 5.19 14.06
C ASN A 262 4.80 6.36 13.67
N THR A 263 3.83 6.11 12.80
CA THR A 263 2.87 7.13 12.36
C THR A 263 1.47 6.73 12.78
N ALA A 264 0.68 7.67 13.27
CA ALA A 264 -0.71 7.45 13.60
C ALA A 264 -1.55 8.66 13.18
N ALA A 265 -2.72 8.43 12.60
CA ALA A 265 -3.62 9.50 12.21
C ALA A 265 -5.08 9.18 12.57
N THR A 266 -5.82 10.23 12.89
CA THR A 266 -7.27 10.19 13.08
C THR A 266 -7.93 11.21 12.16
N ALA A 267 -9.19 11.01 11.79
CA ALA A 267 -9.90 11.98 10.97
C ALA A 267 -11.31 12.29 11.45
N LYS A 268 -11.78 13.45 11.02
CA LYS A 268 -13.18 13.87 11.11
C LYS A 268 -13.67 14.25 9.71
N LEU A 269 -14.74 13.59 9.28
CA LEU A 269 -15.47 13.94 8.05
C LEU A 269 -16.76 14.66 8.44
N ILE A 270 -17.05 15.79 7.79
CA ILE A 270 -18.31 16.53 7.91
C ILE A 270 -18.73 16.99 6.50
N GLY A 271 -19.80 16.42 5.96
CA GLY A 271 -20.17 16.59 4.57
C GLY A 271 -19.02 16.16 3.66
N ASN A 272 -18.61 17.05 2.76
CA ASN A 272 -17.48 16.84 1.87
C ASN A 272 -16.13 17.32 2.44
N GLN A 273 -16.08 17.82 3.67
CA GLN A 273 -14.86 18.32 4.29
C GLN A 273 -14.23 17.26 5.20
N ILE A 274 -12.92 17.07 5.06
CA ILE A 274 -12.14 16.09 5.81
C ILE A 274 -11.04 16.83 6.55
N LYS A 275 -10.89 16.53 7.84
CA LYS A 275 -9.72 16.92 8.63
C LYS A 275 -9.02 15.67 9.16
N VAL A 276 -7.77 15.47 8.76
CA VAL A 276 -6.89 14.41 9.27
C VAL A 276 -5.88 15.03 10.22
N ASN A 277 -5.68 14.46 11.41
CA ASN A 277 -4.60 14.81 12.31
C ASN A 277 -3.67 13.62 12.43
N GLU A 278 -2.44 13.78 11.96
CA GLU A 278 -1.37 12.80 11.92
C GLU A 278 -0.30 13.15 12.96
N VAL A 279 0.29 12.12 13.56
CA VAL A 279 1.45 12.22 14.44
C VAL A 279 2.48 11.21 13.96
N ILE A 280 3.65 11.68 13.58
CA ILE A 280 4.82 10.86 13.25
C ILE A 280 5.78 10.93 14.44
N THR A 281 6.22 9.78 14.93
CA THR A 281 7.16 9.66 16.04
C THR A 281 8.41 8.95 15.56
N TYR A 282 9.54 9.65 15.59
CA TYR A 282 10.86 9.13 15.28
C TYR A 282 11.59 8.78 16.57
N ARG A 283 12.15 7.57 16.63
CA ARG A 283 13.13 7.18 17.66
C ARG A 283 14.53 7.33 17.08
N VAL A 284 15.48 7.72 17.91
CA VAL A 284 16.88 7.83 17.51
C VAL A 284 17.42 6.41 17.23
N PRO A 285 18.10 6.16 16.09
CA PRO A 285 18.66 4.83 15.76
C PRO A 285 19.76 4.36 16.72
N ASP A 286 20.38 5.30 17.43
CA ASP A 286 21.45 5.07 18.41
C ASP A 286 20.87 4.59 19.74
N LEU A 287 21.04 3.30 20.05
CA LEU A 287 20.58 2.64 21.28
C LEU A 287 21.13 3.29 22.57
N THR A 288 22.19 4.10 22.47
CA THR A 288 22.80 4.79 23.62
C THR A 288 22.19 6.17 23.90
N LYS A 289 21.36 6.70 22.99
CA LYS A 289 20.74 8.03 23.11
C LYS A 289 19.23 7.91 23.22
N GLN A 290 18.68 8.31 24.35
CA GLN A 290 17.24 8.48 24.50
C GLN A 290 16.82 9.77 23.80
N GLY A 291 16.07 9.64 22.71
CA GLY A 291 15.45 10.76 22.02
C GLY A 291 14.22 10.30 21.26
N ILE A 292 13.09 10.98 21.51
CA ILE A 292 11.86 10.80 20.75
C ILE A 292 11.52 12.17 20.16
N LYS A 293 11.43 12.24 18.83
CA LYS A 293 10.94 13.43 18.13
C LYS A 293 9.56 13.11 17.59
N SER A 294 8.56 13.94 17.91
CA SER A 294 7.22 13.84 17.33
C SER A 294 6.92 15.04 16.45
N VAL A 295 6.36 14.76 15.27
CA VAL A 295 5.86 15.74 14.32
C VAL A 295 4.35 15.56 14.23
N GLN A 296 3.60 16.64 14.41
CA GLN A 296 2.15 16.65 14.28
C GLN A 296 1.77 17.35 12.98
N THR A 297 1.03 16.66 12.12
CA THR A 297 0.52 17.19 10.87
C THR A 297 -1.00 17.27 10.92
N THR A 298 -1.60 18.36 10.42
CA THR A 298 -3.04 18.47 10.17
C THR A 298 -3.26 18.68 8.68
N LEU A 299 -4.12 17.86 8.07
CA LEU A 299 -4.45 17.90 6.65
C LEU A 299 -5.94 18.20 6.50
N HIS A 300 -6.27 19.17 5.67
CA HIS A 300 -7.64 19.54 5.33
C HIS A 300 -7.91 19.20 3.88
N TYR A 301 -8.82 18.27 3.63
CA TYR A 301 -9.25 17.91 2.29
C TYR A 301 -10.70 18.31 2.04
N LYS A 302 -11.06 18.41 0.77
CA LYS A 302 -12.44 18.53 0.29
C LYS A 302 -12.70 17.54 -0.82
N VAL A 303 -13.82 16.83 -0.73
CA VAL A 303 -14.35 16.03 -1.84
C VAL A 303 -15.10 16.95 -2.78
N LEU A 304 -14.66 16.99 -4.04
CA LEU A 304 -15.27 17.78 -5.10
C LEU A 304 -16.52 17.09 -5.66
N SER A 305 -17.33 17.81 -6.44
CA SER A 305 -18.58 17.30 -7.01
C SER A 305 -18.35 16.16 -8.01
N ASP A 306 -17.18 16.11 -8.64
CA ASP A 306 -16.75 15.05 -9.55
C ASP A 306 -16.14 13.83 -8.83
N GLY A 307 -16.04 13.88 -7.50
CA GLY A 307 -15.50 12.80 -6.67
C GLY A 307 -13.99 12.87 -6.41
N HIS A 308 -13.25 13.82 -6.97
CA HIS A 308 -11.83 14.00 -6.64
C HIS A 308 -11.64 14.52 -5.21
N VAL A 309 -10.55 14.12 -4.56
CA VAL A 309 -10.19 14.56 -3.21
C VAL A 309 -9.07 15.59 -3.29
N GLN A 310 -9.40 16.85 -3.04
CA GLN A 310 -8.44 17.94 -3.08
C GLN A 310 -7.89 18.25 -1.69
N LEU A 311 -6.55 18.27 -1.54
CA LEU A 311 -5.90 18.84 -0.36
C LEU A 311 -6.00 20.36 -0.43
N LEU A 312 -6.68 20.97 0.55
CA LEU A 312 -6.85 22.42 0.65
C LEU A 312 -5.76 23.07 1.49
N LYS A 313 -5.41 22.46 2.64
CA LYS A 313 -4.41 22.98 3.58
C LYS A 313 -3.65 21.85 4.25
N LYS A 314 -2.36 22.06 4.50
CA LYS A 314 -1.50 21.19 5.31
C LYS A 314 -0.77 22.05 6.34
N TRP A 315 -0.67 21.54 7.56
CA TRP A 315 0.08 22.17 8.65
C TRP A 315 0.90 21.11 9.38
N SER A 316 2.14 21.41 9.74
CA SER A 316 3.08 20.51 10.42
C SER A 316 3.77 21.18 11.61
N SER A 317 4.10 20.44 12.66
CA SER A 317 4.88 20.99 13.79
C SER A 317 6.39 20.93 13.56
N ASP A 318 6.86 20.35 12.45
CA ASP A 318 8.29 20.12 12.18
C ASP A 318 9.10 21.42 12.03
N ILE A 319 8.51 22.45 11.42
CA ILE A 319 9.12 23.78 11.23
C ILE A 319 8.84 24.76 12.38
N GLN A 320 7.98 24.41 13.34
CA GLN A 320 7.64 25.31 14.45
C GLN A 320 8.78 25.41 15.44
N GLY A 321 9.03 26.60 15.96
CA GLY A 321 10.00 26.82 17.02
C GLY A 321 10.84 28.06 16.82
N VAL A 322 11.81 28.19 17.71
CA VAL A 322 12.71 29.33 17.76
C VAL A 322 14.05 28.97 17.11
N TYR A 323 14.52 29.81 16.21
CA TYR A 323 15.76 29.69 15.47
C TYR A 323 16.64 30.92 15.74
N MET A 324 17.89 30.72 16.12
CA MET A 324 18.83 31.77 16.51
C MET A 324 19.92 31.94 15.45
N GLY A 325 20.22 33.19 15.10
CA GLY A 325 21.36 33.52 14.24
C GLY A 325 22.71 33.19 14.92
N ALA A 326 23.79 33.12 14.12
CA ALA A 326 25.12 32.68 14.54
C ALA A 326 25.70 33.36 15.80
N ASN A 327 25.24 34.58 16.14
CA ASN A 327 25.70 35.35 17.30
C ASN A 327 24.59 35.60 18.34
N GLY A 328 23.41 35.02 18.16
CA GLY A 328 22.25 35.27 19.04
C GLY A 328 21.57 36.65 18.88
N ASP A 329 22.08 37.49 17.97
CA ASP A 329 21.56 38.83 17.69
C ASP A 329 20.20 38.82 16.96
N HIS A 330 19.80 37.67 16.43
CA HIS A 330 18.60 37.52 15.64
C HIS A 330 17.87 36.26 16.05
N GLN A 331 16.56 36.39 16.22
CA GLN A 331 15.66 35.31 16.54
C GLN A 331 14.58 35.25 15.46
N LEU A 332 14.39 34.08 14.88
CA LEU A 332 13.28 33.78 14.00
C LEU A 332 12.40 32.78 14.72
N GLU A 333 11.15 33.13 14.93
CA GLU A 333 10.17 32.29 15.59
C GLU A 333 9.07 31.94 14.60
N ILE A 334 8.78 30.65 14.48
CA ILE A 334 7.70 30.14 13.64
C ILE A 334 6.66 29.55 14.55
N VAL A 335 5.53 30.25 14.65
CA VAL A 335 4.39 29.84 15.47
C VAL A 335 3.21 29.49 14.58
N ARG A 336 2.32 28.66 15.13
CA ARG A 336 1.06 28.31 14.49
C ARG A 336 0.04 29.39 14.82
N ASP A 337 -0.45 30.09 13.80
CA ASP A 337 -1.66 30.89 13.95
C ASP A 337 -2.89 29.97 13.95
N LYS A 338 -3.87 30.28 14.79
CA LYS A 338 -5.12 29.53 14.94
C LYS A 338 -5.99 29.58 13.69
N PHE A 339 -5.83 30.60 12.82
CA PHE A 339 -6.73 30.84 11.70
C PHE A 339 -6.06 30.89 10.32
N HIS A 340 -4.80 31.34 10.20
CA HIS A 340 -4.15 31.58 8.90
C HIS A 340 -2.96 30.67 8.56
N GLY A 341 -2.65 29.66 9.38
CA GLY A 341 -1.57 28.70 9.11
C GLY A 341 -0.34 28.96 9.98
N TYR A 342 0.82 29.19 9.38
CA TYR A 342 2.02 29.60 10.13
C TYR A 342 2.18 31.11 10.09
N GLN A 343 2.63 31.66 11.20
CA GLN A 343 3.07 33.03 11.32
C GLN A 343 4.57 33.00 11.59
N VAL A 344 5.32 33.78 10.82
CA VAL A 344 6.76 33.91 11.01
C VAL A 344 7.02 35.25 11.68
N GLU A 345 7.57 35.21 12.88
CA GLU A 345 7.98 36.38 13.64
C GLU A 345 9.50 36.51 13.59
N ILE A 346 10.00 37.68 13.22
CA ILE A 346 11.43 37.94 13.15
C ILE A 346 11.79 39.04 14.13
N ASN A 347 12.58 38.68 15.14
CA ASN A 347 13.06 39.55 16.21
C ASN A 347 14.54 39.86 16.02
N TYR A 348 14.88 41.14 16.08
CA TYR A 348 16.24 41.66 16.01
C TYR A 348 16.63 42.19 17.39
N ARG A 349 17.63 41.60 18.06
CA ARG A 349 18.11 42.08 19.36
C ARG A 349 18.89 43.39 19.14
N GLY A 350 18.53 44.45 19.86
CA GLY A 350 19.28 45.73 19.84
C GLY A 350 18.43 47.00 19.82
N LYS A 351 17.12 46.91 19.56
CA LYS A 351 16.13 47.95 19.84
C LYS A 351 14.87 47.24 20.35
N SER A 352 14.00 47.96 21.06
CA SER A 352 12.68 47.48 21.49
C SER A 352 11.79 47.18 20.27
N ALA A 353 12.16 46.17 19.49
CA ALA A 353 11.59 45.84 18.21
C ALA A 353 10.45 44.87 18.46
N VAL A 354 9.24 45.40 18.35
CA VAL A 354 8.00 44.63 18.28
C VAL A 354 8.19 43.50 17.26
N ALA A 355 7.87 42.26 17.65
CA ALA A 355 7.88 41.12 16.75
C ALA A 355 7.04 41.45 15.52
N LYS A 356 7.69 41.51 14.36
CA LYS A 356 6.98 41.81 13.12
C LYS A 356 6.50 40.50 12.49
N SER A 357 5.19 40.36 12.37
CA SER A 357 4.54 39.22 11.73
C SER A 357 4.77 39.23 10.22
N CYS A 358 5.15 38.10 9.66
CA CYS A 358 5.26 37.86 8.23
C CYS A 358 4.27 36.78 7.81
N ASP A 359 3.48 37.05 6.77
CA ASP A 359 2.55 36.08 6.19
C ASP A 359 3.27 35.14 5.21
N ILE A 360 2.96 33.85 5.27
CA ILE A 360 3.38 32.88 4.25
C ILE A 360 2.48 33.03 3.02
N ILE A 361 3.08 33.34 1.87
CA ILE A 361 2.38 33.50 0.59
C ILE A 361 2.53 32.30 -0.34
N GLU A 362 3.64 31.55 -0.22
CA GLU A 362 3.82 30.29 -0.94
C GLU A 362 4.44 29.22 -0.03
N ASP A 363 3.90 28.02 -0.09
CA ASP A 363 4.31 26.87 0.72
C ASP A 363 4.85 25.74 -0.17
N HIS A 364 6.15 25.49 -0.06
CA HIS A 364 6.84 24.36 -0.66
C HIS A 364 7.49 23.48 0.42
N GLU A 365 6.75 23.12 1.46
CA GLU A 365 7.21 22.33 2.62
C GLU A 365 7.98 21.06 2.22
N ARG A 366 7.59 20.35 1.14
CA ARG A 366 8.31 19.15 0.66
C ARG A 366 9.75 19.44 0.27
N MET A 367 10.02 20.65 -0.22
CA MET A 367 11.37 21.13 -0.54
C MET A 367 12.01 21.87 0.64
N GLY A 368 11.31 21.97 1.77
CA GLY A 368 11.73 22.78 2.91
C GLY A 368 11.80 24.26 2.57
N ARG A 369 10.93 24.74 1.69
CA ARG A 369 10.99 26.13 1.21
C ARG A 369 9.65 26.82 1.46
N PHE A 370 9.70 28.03 2.00
CA PHE A 370 8.52 28.88 2.18
C PHE A 370 8.85 30.28 1.64
N ILE A 371 7.86 30.93 1.04
CA ILE A 371 7.97 32.33 0.64
C ILE A 371 7.06 33.14 1.55
N ILE A 372 7.63 34.16 2.19
CA ILE A 372 6.95 35.03 3.14
C ILE A 372 6.95 36.47 2.62
N LYS A 373 5.93 37.26 2.98
CA LYS A 373 6.01 38.72 2.82
C LYS A 373 6.99 39.29 3.84
N SER A 374 7.76 40.29 3.43
CA SER A 374 8.60 41.04 4.34
C SER A 374 7.72 41.73 5.39
N PRO A 375 8.27 42.04 6.57
CA PRO A 375 7.56 42.79 7.61
C PRO A 375 6.94 44.12 7.18
N GLU A 376 7.45 44.71 6.10
CA GLU A 376 7.03 46.00 5.54
C GLU A 376 6.09 45.82 4.33
N GLY A 377 5.78 44.58 3.95
CA GLY A 377 4.75 44.23 2.97
C GLY A 377 5.14 44.36 1.49
N GLU A 378 6.20 45.09 1.16
CA GLU A 378 6.58 45.41 -0.22
C GLU A 378 7.43 44.35 -0.93
N GLN A 379 8.03 43.42 -0.18
CA GLN A 379 8.98 42.44 -0.73
C GLN A 379 8.68 41.03 -0.27
N THR A 380 9.20 40.03 -0.98
CA THR A 380 9.10 38.63 -0.61
C THR A 380 10.45 38.09 -0.15
N TRP A 381 10.46 37.35 0.96
CA TRP A 381 11.64 36.66 1.46
C TRP A 381 11.45 35.14 1.36
N THR A 382 12.53 34.39 1.23
CA THR A 382 12.50 32.93 1.16
C THR A 382 13.09 32.33 2.42
N LEU A 383 12.37 31.41 3.06
CA LEU A 383 12.89 30.53 4.11
C LEU A 383 13.26 29.18 3.47
N ARG A 384 14.49 28.69 3.71
CA ARG A 384 14.96 27.37 3.28
C ARG A 384 15.46 26.58 4.48
N PHE A 385 14.83 25.47 4.78
CA PHE A 385 15.17 24.61 5.89
C PHE A 385 16.15 23.50 5.46
N SER A 386 17.07 23.14 6.36
CA SER A 386 17.86 21.92 6.23
C SER A 386 16.96 20.68 6.16
N ALA A 387 17.50 19.55 5.70
CA ALA A 387 16.77 18.29 5.66
C ALA A 387 16.23 17.87 7.04
N ASN A 388 16.96 18.20 8.11
CA ASN A 388 16.59 17.85 9.49
C ASN A 388 15.71 18.91 10.17
N ARG A 389 15.44 20.05 9.51
CA ARG A 389 14.65 21.20 10.01
C ARG A 389 15.22 21.81 11.30
N ASP A 390 16.53 21.67 11.49
CA ASP A 390 17.31 22.23 12.59
C ASP A 390 18.05 23.51 12.20
N GLU A 391 18.07 23.85 10.91
CA GLU A 391 18.61 25.09 10.37
C GLU A 391 17.59 25.69 9.40
N VAL A 392 17.51 27.02 9.35
CA VAL A 392 16.79 27.77 8.34
C VAL A 392 17.64 28.91 7.80
N ILE A 393 17.63 29.09 6.48
CA ILE A 393 18.24 30.21 5.78
C ILE A 393 17.12 31.14 5.32
N LEU A 394 17.12 32.37 5.81
CA LEU A 394 16.28 33.46 5.33
C LEU A 394 17.03 34.22 4.23
N THR A 395 16.53 34.21 3.01
CA THR A 395 17.04 35.02 1.89
C THR A 395 16.09 36.16 1.60
N LYS A 396 16.58 37.41 1.70
CA LYS A 396 15.82 38.63 1.39
C LYS A 396 15.77 38.86 -0.13
N ALA A 397 14.88 39.76 -0.58
CA ALA A 397 14.71 40.07 -2.01
C ALA A 397 15.99 40.58 -2.68
N ASN A 398 16.87 41.25 -1.94
CA ASN A 398 18.17 41.72 -2.42
C ASN A 398 19.26 40.63 -2.48
N GLY A 399 18.91 39.35 -2.27
CA GLY A 399 19.83 38.22 -2.29
C GLY A 399 20.63 37.99 -1.00
N THR A 400 20.58 38.92 -0.04
CA THR A 400 21.26 38.73 1.26
C THR A 400 20.62 37.57 2.02
N SER A 401 21.45 36.71 2.58
CA SER A 401 20.99 35.50 3.27
C SER A 401 21.52 35.46 4.70
N GLN A 402 20.67 34.99 5.60
CA GLN A 402 20.97 34.85 7.01
C GLN A 402 20.60 33.45 7.48
N ARG A 403 21.54 32.78 8.13
CA ARG A 403 21.39 31.43 8.68
C ARG A 403 20.98 31.50 10.15
N PHE A 404 20.01 30.67 10.52
CA PHE A 404 19.52 30.49 11.88
C PHE A 404 19.52 29.01 12.25
N GLN A 405 19.83 28.71 13.51
CA GLN A 405 19.88 27.36 14.06
C GLN A 405 18.81 27.19 15.14
N ARG A 406 18.09 26.07 15.10
CA ARG A 406 16.99 25.79 16.01
C ARG A 406 17.47 25.66 17.45
N VAL A 407 16.83 26.37 18.36
CA VAL A 407 17.04 26.22 19.80
C VAL A 407 16.43 24.90 20.24
N LYS A 408 17.28 23.97 20.70
CA LYS A 408 16.84 22.73 21.33
C LYS A 408 16.36 23.08 22.74
N LYS A 409 15.10 22.80 23.05
CA LYS A 409 14.57 22.89 24.42
C LYS A 409 15.02 21.71 25.25
#